data_AF-A0A158HTT5-F1
#
_entry.id   AF-A0A158HTT5-F1
#
_cell.length_a   1.000
_cell.length_b   1.000
_cell.length_c   1.000
_cell.angle_alpha   90.00
_cell.angle_beta   90.00
_cell.angle_gamma   90.00
#
_symmetry.space_group_name_H-M   'P 1'
#
loop_
_entity.id
_entity.type
_entity.pdbx_description
1 polymer ?
#
loop_
_entity_poly.entity_id
_entity_poly.type
_entity_poly.pdbx_seq_one_letter_code
_entity_poly.pdbx_strand_id
1 'polypeptide(L)'
;MKKLFAAALAAIASIAFGATTVPLSLINPVGSTSGQVIFSNGPTSVPSWGTVTLSGITGTLAVGKGGTGATTLAAHGVLIGEGASAVAAVGPGANGQMLLGVTSADPYWGNNPALSGATVDNSPIGATTASTGKFTTISATGLITPSSTVGIKGTATNDDAQAGSIGEYNSASTGGTSLSTGVATNCASASLAAGDYDVRGTVQFVPAGTTTVSSAFASISTTSATAGGLAGGQTGIQATLATGQQQYVSTRVARIKLASTTTVYLVGALGFGTSTATCSGYIEWRRVR
;
A
#
# COMPACT_ATOMS: atom_id res chain seq x y z
N MET A 1 32.81 114.37 27.90
CA MET A 1 31.81 113.48 27.25
C MET A 1 32.38 112.12 26.83
N LYS A 2 33.52 112.03 26.12
CA LYS A 2 34.11 110.74 25.67
C LYS A 2 34.49 109.77 26.82
N LYS A 3 35.02 110.28 27.94
CA LYS A 3 35.40 109.45 29.11
C LYS A 3 34.21 108.88 29.88
N LEU A 4 33.07 109.59 29.90
CA LEU A 4 31.82 109.12 30.51
C LEU A 4 31.17 108.01 29.68
N PHE A 5 31.23 108.11 28.35
CA PHE A 5 30.74 107.06 27.45
C PHE A 5 31.58 105.77 27.55
N ALA A 6 32.90 105.89 27.65
CA ALA A 6 33.79 104.73 27.85
C ALA A 6 33.56 104.07 29.23
N ALA A 7 33.34 104.85 30.28
CA ALA A 7 33.01 104.31 31.61
C ALA A 7 31.64 103.61 31.62
N ALA A 8 30.64 104.19 30.94
CA ALA A 8 29.32 103.56 30.80
C ALA A 8 29.38 102.26 29.98
N LEU A 9 30.19 102.22 28.92
CA LEU A 9 30.35 101.02 28.10
C LEU A 9 31.13 99.93 28.83
N ALA A 10 32.16 100.29 29.61
CA ALA A 10 32.88 99.36 30.47
C ALA A 10 31.98 98.81 31.60
N ALA A 11 31.13 99.66 32.17
CA ALA A 11 30.12 99.25 33.13
C ALA A 11 29.12 98.28 32.49
N ILE A 12 28.54 98.61 31.33
CA ILE A 12 27.59 97.75 30.61
C ILE A 12 28.23 96.41 30.17
N ALA A 13 29.50 96.42 29.76
CA ALA A 13 30.24 95.19 29.44
C ALA A 13 30.52 94.34 30.70
N SER A 14 30.73 94.96 31.87
CA SER A 14 30.95 94.25 33.13
C SER A 14 29.69 93.62 33.75
N ILE A 15 28.50 93.95 33.25
CA ILE A 15 27.22 93.31 33.62
C ILE A 15 26.65 92.44 32.49
N ALA A 16 27.27 92.43 31.31
CA ALA A 16 26.91 91.54 30.20
C ALA A 16 27.47 90.12 30.43
N PHE A 17 27.03 89.46 31.50
CA PHE A 17 27.18 88.02 31.63
C PHE A 17 25.90 87.36 31.11
N GLY A 18 26.00 86.67 29.97
CA GLY A 18 24.97 85.73 29.54
C GLY A 18 24.96 84.52 30.47
N ALA A 19 24.46 84.67 31.69
CA ALA A 19 24.20 83.55 32.56
C ALA A 19 23.01 82.78 31.98
N THR A 20 23.25 81.57 31.49
CA THR A 20 22.19 80.63 31.16
C THR A 20 21.41 80.36 32.45
N THR A 21 20.19 80.92 32.56
CA THR A 21 19.29 80.70 33.70
C THR A 21 18.72 79.28 33.72
N VAL A 22 19.05 78.48 32.72
CA VAL A 22 18.74 77.06 32.64
C VAL A 22 19.99 76.30 33.06
N PRO A 23 20.04 75.69 34.26
CA PRO A 23 21.14 74.80 34.62
C PRO A 23 21.27 73.70 33.56
N LEU A 24 22.49 73.30 33.23
CA LEU A 24 22.73 72.13 32.38
C LEU A 24 22.04 70.93 33.07
N SER A 25 20.97 70.40 32.46
CA SER A 25 20.32 69.18 32.92
C SER A 25 21.25 68.01 32.68
N LEU A 26 22.13 67.75 33.65
CA LEU A 26 22.90 66.52 33.73
C LEU A 26 21.97 65.41 34.23
N ILE A 27 21.95 64.29 33.53
CA ILE A 27 21.23 63.11 34.00
C ILE A 27 21.90 62.59 35.27
N ASN A 28 21.12 62.34 36.32
CA ASN A 28 21.65 61.86 37.60
C ASN A 28 22.17 60.40 37.42
N PRO A 29 23.45 60.09 37.71
CA PRO A 29 23.97 58.73 37.60
C PRO A 29 23.53 57.82 38.76
N VAL A 30 22.96 58.38 39.84
CA VAL A 30 22.53 57.60 41.02
C VAL A 30 21.45 56.59 40.61
N GLY A 31 21.73 55.31 40.84
CA GLY A 31 20.84 54.20 40.49
C GLY A 31 21.08 53.59 39.11
N SER A 32 22.04 54.12 38.32
CA SER A 32 22.43 53.48 37.05
C SER A 32 23.24 52.19 37.28
N THR A 33 23.00 51.20 36.44
CA THR A 33 23.73 49.93 36.39
C THR A 33 24.43 49.74 35.04
N SER A 34 25.49 48.93 35.03
CA SER A 34 26.23 48.58 33.81
C SER A 34 25.30 47.94 32.77
N GLY A 35 25.43 48.36 31.50
CA GLY A 35 24.62 47.88 30.37
C GLY A 35 23.37 48.71 30.07
N GLN A 36 23.10 49.77 30.86
CA GLN A 36 22.03 50.72 30.56
C GLN A 36 22.45 51.76 29.51
N VAL A 37 21.45 52.32 28.81
CA VAL A 37 21.59 53.46 27.89
C VAL A 37 20.75 54.64 28.37
N ILE A 38 20.99 55.81 27.78
CA ILE A 38 20.14 56.98 27.97
C ILE A 38 18.93 56.87 27.03
N PHE A 39 17.73 56.83 27.60
CA PHE A 39 16.48 56.88 26.86
C PHE A 39 15.99 58.32 26.70
N SER A 40 15.56 58.68 25.48
CA SER A 40 14.75 59.87 25.28
C SER A 40 13.33 59.57 25.73
N ASN A 41 12.83 60.32 26.70
CA ASN A 41 11.46 60.20 27.20
C ASN A 41 10.47 61.13 26.47
N GLY A 42 10.93 61.83 25.42
CA GLY A 42 10.16 62.85 24.68
C GLY A 42 10.73 64.26 24.86
N PRO A 43 10.18 65.26 24.15
CA PRO A 43 10.76 66.61 24.07
C PRO A 43 10.64 67.43 25.37
N THR A 44 9.80 67.01 26.31
CA THR A 44 9.44 67.78 27.52
C THR A 44 9.79 67.08 28.84
N SER A 45 10.41 65.91 28.78
CA SER A 45 10.77 65.11 29.97
C SER A 45 12.27 64.83 29.99
N VAL A 46 12.86 64.84 31.19
CA VAL A 46 14.29 64.57 31.37
C VAL A 46 14.62 63.15 30.88
N PRO A 47 15.70 62.96 30.10
CA PRO A 47 16.18 61.63 29.73
C PRO A 47 16.45 60.75 30.96
N SER A 48 16.28 59.44 30.80
CA SER A 48 16.40 58.48 31.91
C SER A 48 17.36 57.33 31.57
N TRP A 49 17.96 56.72 32.59
CA TRP A 49 18.74 55.48 32.42
C TRP A 49 17.81 54.28 32.35
N GLY A 50 18.05 53.37 31.41
CA GLY A 50 17.36 52.09 31.40
C GLY A 50 18.03 51.05 30.51
N THR A 51 17.52 49.81 30.57
CA THR A 51 18.01 48.70 29.73
C THR A 51 17.38 48.76 28.33
N VAL A 52 18.19 48.54 27.29
CA VAL A 52 17.66 48.34 25.93
C VAL A 52 16.79 47.08 25.93
N THR A 53 15.48 47.24 25.78
CA THR A 53 14.56 46.11 25.61
C THR A 53 14.50 45.72 24.15
N LEU A 54 14.38 44.41 23.87
CA LEU A 54 14.19 43.92 22.50
C LEU A 54 12.86 44.43 21.89
N SER A 55 11.91 44.86 22.73
CA SER A 55 10.67 45.53 22.31
C SER A 55 10.90 46.88 21.60
N GLY A 56 12.07 47.49 21.78
CA GLY A 56 12.47 48.72 21.07
C GLY A 56 13.06 48.48 19.67
N ILE A 57 13.28 47.22 19.27
CA ILE A 57 13.78 46.87 17.94
C ILE A 57 12.62 46.88 16.95
N THR A 58 12.56 47.91 16.11
CA THR A 58 11.56 48.06 15.06
C THR A 58 12.05 47.39 13.77
N GLY A 59 11.96 46.06 13.70
CA GLY A 59 12.33 45.30 12.50
C GLY A 59 12.78 43.87 12.79
N THR A 60 13.29 43.20 11.76
CA THR A 60 13.82 41.84 11.87
C THR A 60 15.16 41.85 12.62
N LEU A 61 15.24 41.09 13.71
CA LEU A 61 16.52 40.81 14.35
C LEU A 61 17.38 39.98 13.39
N ALA A 62 18.62 40.42 13.16
CA ALA A 62 19.55 39.69 12.29
C ALA A 62 19.86 38.29 12.84
N VAL A 63 20.02 37.32 11.95
CA VAL A 63 20.25 35.91 12.30
C VAL A 63 21.46 35.71 13.19
N GLY A 64 22.59 36.37 12.87
CA GLY A 64 23.81 36.32 13.68
C GLY A 64 23.67 36.94 15.09
N LYS A 65 22.49 37.48 15.44
CA LYS A 65 22.13 37.98 16.77
C LYS A 65 20.97 37.20 17.40
N GLY A 66 20.66 36.00 16.89
CA GLY A 66 19.61 35.12 17.40
C GLY A 66 18.22 35.40 16.84
N GLY A 67 18.10 36.24 15.79
CA GLY A 67 16.83 36.44 15.10
C GLY A 67 16.53 35.34 14.06
N THR A 68 15.29 35.28 13.60
CA THR A 68 14.85 34.31 12.57
C THR A 68 15.19 34.78 11.15
N GLY A 69 15.54 36.05 10.95
CA GLY A 69 15.66 36.63 9.60
C GLY A 69 14.33 36.85 8.89
N ALA A 70 13.19 36.63 9.56
CA ALA A 70 11.84 36.83 9.02
C ALA A 70 10.98 37.71 9.95
N THR A 71 10.08 38.52 9.38
CA THR A 71 9.09 39.31 10.15
C THR A 71 7.87 38.50 10.56
N THR A 72 7.54 37.46 9.79
CA THR A 72 6.37 36.59 10.01
C THR A 72 6.70 35.18 9.56
N LEU A 73 6.13 34.19 10.25
CA LEU A 73 6.21 32.77 9.89
C LEU A 73 4.81 32.29 9.51
N ALA A 74 4.72 31.38 8.52
CA ALA A 74 3.44 30.83 8.09
C ALA A 74 2.76 30.06 9.23
N ALA A 75 1.46 30.31 9.43
CA ALA A 75 0.68 29.53 10.38
C ALA A 75 0.68 28.06 9.97
N HIS A 76 0.85 27.17 10.96
CA HIS A 76 0.88 25.70 10.77
C HIS A 76 2.02 25.19 9.85
N GLY A 77 3.00 26.04 9.54
CA GLY A 77 4.22 25.63 8.84
C GLY A 77 5.19 24.89 9.77
N VAL A 78 6.15 24.18 9.16
CA VAL A 78 7.27 23.56 9.87
C VAL A 78 8.52 24.41 9.65
N LEU A 79 9.19 24.77 10.74
CA LEU A 79 10.44 25.51 10.69
C LEU A 79 11.62 24.56 10.51
N ILE A 80 12.55 24.96 9.64
CA ILE A 80 13.69 24.16 9.19
C ILE A 80 14.96 24.93 9.52
N GLY A 81 15.90 24.25 10.18
CA GLY A 81 17.15 24.86 10.62
C GLY A 81 18.19 24.89 9.50
N GLU A 82 18.66 26.09 9.16
CA GLU A 82 19.63 26.34 8.06
C GLU A 82 21.05 26.64 8.56
N GLY A 83 21.42 26.13 9.73
CA GLY A 83 22.72 26.39 10.35
C GLY A 83 22.92 27.87 10.72
N ALA A 84 23.84 28.55 10.04
CA ALA A 84 24.14 29.97 10.28
C ALA A 84 23.23 30.94 9.48
N SER A 85 22.41 30.41 8.56
CA SER A 85 21.46 31.16 7.76
C SER A 85 20.13 31.37 8.50
N ALA A 86 19.24 32.19 7.93
CA ALA A 86 17.88 32.39 8.44
C ALA A 86 17.12 31.07 8.50
N VAL A 87 16.22 30.92 9.48
CA VAL A 87 15.34 29.75 9.56
C VAL A 87 14.48 29.67 8.29
N ALA A 88 14.46 28.51 7.65
CA ALA A 88 13.56 28.25 6.54
C ALA A 88 12.21 27.75 7.08
N ALA A 89 11.16 27.85 6.28
CA ALA A 89 9.86 27.32 6.64
C ALA A 89 9.22 26.65 5.44
N VAL A 90 8.72 25.43 5.63
CA VAL A 90 7.77 24.81 4.71
C VAL A 90 6.37 25.16 5.18
N GLY A 91 5.51 25.57 4.24
CA GLY A 91 4.10 25.85 4.53
C GLY A 91 3.35 24.63 5.08
N PRO A 92 2.09 24.79 5.50
CA PRO A 92 1.28 23.67 5.94
C PRO A 92 1.13 22.63 4.81
N GLY A 93 1.26 21.35 5.17
CA GLY A 93 1.00 20.25 4.25
C GLY A 93 -0.50 20.11 3.97
N ALA A 94 -0.83 19.53 2.82
CA ALA A 94 -2.17 19.05 2.53
C ALA A 94 -2.44 17.71 3.25
N ASN A 95 -3.72 17.36 3.38
CA ASN A 95 -4.14 16.09 3.98
C ASN A 95 -3.46 14.89 3.31
N GLY A 96 -2.93 13.98 4.12
CA GLY A 96 -2.28 12.76 3.64
C GLY A 96 -0.85 12.96 3.13
N GLN A 97 -0.29 14.17 3.20
CA GLN A 97 1.13 14.39 2.91
C GLN A 97 2.01 14.06 4.11
N MET A 98 3.22 13.59 3.82
CA MET A 98 4.28 13.38 4.80
C MET A 98 5.43 14.34 4.52
N LEU A 99 6.09 14.83 5.57
CA LEU A 99 7.30 15.63 5.43
C LEU A 99 8.45 14.69 5.10
N LEU A 100 8.98 14.78 3.89
CA LEU A 100 10.01 13.91 3.38
C LEU A 100 11.37 14.60 3.52
N GLY A 101 12.28 13.97 4.25
CA GLY A 101 13.67 14.40 4.32
C GLY A 101 14.39 14.17 3.00
N VAL A 102 15.24 15.12 2.61
CA VAL A 102 16.07 15.04 1.40
C VAL A 102 17.53 15.27 1.78
N THR A 103 18.45 14.52 1.18
CA THR A 103 19.89 14.80 1.36
C THR A 103 20.25 16.09 0.64
N SER A 104 20.87 17.04 1.36
CA SER A 104 21.36 18.31 0.80
C SER A 104 20.29 19.30 0.32
N ALA A 105 19.06 19.15 0.79
CA ALA A 105 17.98 20.12 0.59
C ALA A 105 16.99 20.09 1.76
N ASP A 106 16.17 21.14 1.86
CA ASP A 106 15.12 21.24 2.87
C ASP A 106 14.06 20.13 2.68
N PRO A 107 13.51 19.58 3.77
CA PRO A 107 12.37 18.68 3.70
C PRO A 107 11.14 19.32 3.03
N TYR A 108 10.37 18.53 2.30
CA TYR A 108 9.15 18.99 1.62
C TYR A 108 7.98 18.03 1.84
N TRP A 109 6.75 18.51 1.66
CA TRP A 109 5.55 17.67 1.74
C TRP A 109 5.37 16.84 0.46
N GLY A 110 5.42 15.52 0.59
CA GLY A 110 5.24 14.59 -0.53
C GLY A 110 4.04 13.67 -0.36
N ASN A 111 3.51 13.17 -1.48
CA ASN A 111 2.37 12.26 -1.55
C ASN A 111 2.78 10.78 -1.70
N ASN A 112 4.04 10.49 -1.98
CA ASN A 112 4.52 9.15 -2.33
C ASN A 112 5.85 8.82 -1.61
N PRO A 113 5.85 8.63 -0.28
CA PRO A 113 7.03 8.11 0.40
C PRO A 113 7.35 6.71 -0.13
N ALA A 114 8.58 6.50 -0.59
CA ALA A 114 9.10 5.16 -0.82
C ALA A 114 9.43 4.52 0.54
N LEU A 115 8.81 3.37 0.84
CA LEU A 115 9.04 2.65 2.10
C LEU A 115 9.98 1.48 1.83
N SER A 116 11.20 1.57 2.35
CA SER A 116 12.22 0.51 2.32
C SER A 116 12.72 0.27 3.73
N GLY A 117 12.34 -0.85 4.33
CA GLY A 117 12.68 -1.17 5.73
C GLY A 117 11.93 -0.33 6.78
N ALA A 118 10.75 0.18 6.45
CA ALA A 118 9.97 0.99 7.36
C ALA A 118 9.18 0.14 8.38
N THR A 119 8.70 0.77 9.44
CA THR A 119 7.66 0.22 10.31
C THR A 119 6.48 1.19 10.31
N VAL A 120 5.25 0.67 10.32
CA VAL A 120 4.03 1.45 10.59
C VAL A 120 3.40 0.82 11.83
N ASP A 121 3.18 1.63 12.86
CA ASP A 121 2.67 1.18 14.17
C ASP A 121 3.47 -0.03 14.73
N ASN A 122 4.79 0.09 14.73
CA ASN A 122 5.74 -0.97 15.13
C ASN A 122 5.65 -2.27 14.30
N SER A 123 4.86 -2.31 13.23
CA SER A 123 4.76 -3.43 12.30
C SER A 123 5.70 -3.18 11.12
N PRO A 124 6.78 -3.98 10.94
CA PRO A 124 7.69 -3.78 9.82
C PRO A 124 7.02 -4.03 8.48
N ILE A 125 7.24 -3.12 7.54
CA ILE A 125 6.74 -3.10 6.17
C ILE A 125 7.90 -2.82 5.20
N GLY A 126 8.02 -3.61 4.14
CA GLY A 126 9.08 -3.44 3.13
C GLY A 126 10.50 -3.67 3.66
N ALA A 127 10.68 -4.40 4.77
CA ALA A 127 12.00 -4.74 5.31
C ALA A 127 12.65 -5.93 4.58
N THR A 128 13.98 -5.95 4.57
CA THR A 128 14.78 -7.08 4.05
C THR A 128 14.62 -8.34 4.92
N THR A 129 14.23 -8.18 6.19
CA THR A 129 13.78 -9.24 7.09
C THR A 129 12.25 -9.28 7.07
N ALA A 130 11.67 -10.45 6.76
CA ALA A 130 10.22 -10.62 6.71
C ALA A 130 9.57 -10.26 8.06
N SER A 131 8.44 -9.55 8.02
CA SER A 131 7.64 -9.24 9.20
C SER A 131 6.14 -9.19 8.91
N THR A 132 5.35 -9.13 9.96
CA THR A 132 3.88 -9.12 9.89
C THR A 132 3.38 -7.72 9.49
N GLY A 133 2.93 -7.56 8.25
CA GLY A 133 2.06 -6.47 7.82
C GLY A 133 0.65 -7.00 7.54
N LYS A 134 -0.39 -6.30 7.99
CA LYS A 134 -1.78 -6.58 7.61
C LYS A 134 -2.20 -5.60 6.52
N PHE A 135 -2.51 -6.10 5.33
CA PHE A 135 -3.03 -5.32 4.22
C PHE A 135 -4.40 -5.88 3.82
N THR A 136 -5.41 -5.03 3.62
CA THR A 136 -6.74 -5.44 3.11
C THR A 136 -6.73 -5.60 1.59
N THR A 137 -5.89 -4.82 0.91
CA THR A 137 -5.64 -4.91 -0.54
C THR A 137 -4.14 -4.76 -0.81
N ILE A 138 -3.60 -5.57 -1.73
CA ILE A 138 -2.23 -5.45 -2.24
C ILE A 138 -2.34 -5.35 -3.76
N SER A 139 -1.92 -4.24 -4.34
CA SER A 139 -1.74 -4.09 -5.79
C SER A 139 -0.25 -4.21 -6.11
N ALA A 140 0.13 -5.26 -6.84
CA ALA A 140 1.51 -5.51 -7.25
C ALA A 140 1.59 -5.48 -8.79
N THR A 141 2.63 -4.85 -9.33
CA THR A 141 2.89 -4.80 -10.78
C THR A 141 3.61 -6.05 -11.30
N GLY A 142 3.91 -7.01 -10.41
CA GLY A 142 4.64 -8.24 -10.71
C GLY A 142 4.26 -9.40 -9.78
N LEU A 143 5.05 -10.48 -9.81
CA LEU A 143 4.79 -11.69 -9.04
C LEU A 143 4.88 -11.43 -7.52
N ILE A 144 3.88 -11.91 -6.78
CA ILE A 144 3.91 -11.97 -5.32
C ILE A 144 4.64 -13.25 -4.91
N THR A 145 5.75 -13.12 -4.17
CA THR A 145 6.57 -14.25 -3.71
C THR A 145 6.58 -14.29 -2.18
N PRO A 146 5.62 -14.96 -1.50
CA PRO A 146 5.59 -15.03 -0.04
C PRO A 146 6.84 -15.73 0.52
N SER A 147 7.45 -15.18 1.57
CA SER A 147 8.68 -15.72 2.17
C SER A 147 8.47 -16.89 3.13
N SER A 148 7.22 -17.20 3.49
CA SER A 148 6.91 -18.31 4.39
C SER A 148 6.58 -19.58 3.60
N THR A 149 7.01 -20.73 4.11
CA THR A 149 6.69 -22.08 3.61
C THR A 149 5.18 -22.38 3.59
N VAL A 150 4.35 -21.48 4.14
CA VAL A 150 2.88 -21.57 4.22
C VAL A 150 2.18 -20.84 3.06
N GLY A 151 2.90 -20.12 2.18
CA GLY A 151 2.34 -19.50 0.97
C GLY A 151 1.30 -18.40 1.22
N ILE A 152 0.51 -18.05 0.18
CA ILE A 152 -0.75 -17.28 0.33
C ILE A 152 -1.74 -18.21 1.04
N LYS A 153 -2.09 -17.95 2.31
CA LYS A 153 -3.17 -18.69 2.97
C LYS A 153 -4.50 -18.37 2.27
N GLY A 154 -5.28 -19.41 1.94
CA GLY A 154 -6.72 -19.27 1.67
C GLY A 154 -7.46 -18.70 2.90
N THR A 155 -8.77 -18.53 2.81
CA THR A 155 -9.57 -17.93 3.89
C THR A 155 -9.58 -18.82 5.15
N ALA A 156 -9.89 -18.23 6.32
CA ALA A 156 -10.07 -18.97 7.57
C ALA A 156 -11.48 -19.60 7.71
N THR A 157 -12.31 -19.45 6.69
CA THR A 157 -13.69 -19.94 6.55
C THR A 157 -13.73 -21.11 5.56
N ASN A 158 -14.86 -21.81 5.46
CA ASN A 158 -15.08 -22.90 4.52
C ASN A 158 -15.49 -22.40 3.12
N ASP A 159 -14.95 -21.25 2.67
CA ASP A 159 -15.30 -20.63 1.40
C ASP A 159 -14.43 -21.18 0.26
N ASP A 160 -15.00 -21.27 -0.94
CA ASP A 160 -14.26 -21.71 -2.13
C ASP A 160 -13.29 -20.62 -2.63
N ALA A 161 -12.19 -21.06 -3.23
CA ALA A 161 -11.30 -20.14 -3.94
C ALA A 161 -12.03 -19.51 -5.13
N GLN A 162 -11.87 -18.20 -5.32
CA GLN A 162 -12.51 -17.47 -6.43
C GLN A 162 -12.05 -17.99 -7.80
N ALA A 163 -12.93 -17.89 -8.79
CA ALA A 163 -12.65 -18.29 -10.17
C ALA A 163 -11.33 -17.69 -10.69
N GLY A 164 -10.50 -18.53 -11.31
CA GLY A 164 -9.15 -18.19 -11.79
C GLY A 164 -8.04 -18.35 -10.76
N SER A 165 -8.34 -18.59 -9.47
CA SER A 165 -7.33 -18.76 -8.43
C SER A 165 -6.83 -20.18 -8.31
N ILE A 166 -5.60 -20.37 -7.79
CA ILE A 166 -5.14 -21.70 -7.39
C ILE A 166 -6.08 -22.25 -6.31
N GLY A 167 -6.48 -23.50 -6.47
CA GLY A 167 -7.41 -24.16 -5.56
C GLY A 167 -8.89 -23.96 -5.90
N GLU A 168 -9.24 -23.19 -6.95
CA GLU A 168 -10.60 -23.14 -7.51
C GLU A 168 -11.09 -24.58 -7.74
N TYR A 169 -12.26 -24.92 -7.20
CA TYR A 169 -12.88 -26.24 -7.32
C TYR A 169 -14.26 -26.11 -7.94
N ASN A 170 -14.49 -26.86 -9.02
CA ASN A 170 -15.78 -26.93 -9.67
C ASN A 170 -16.04 -28.36 -10.13
N SER A 171 -17.30 -28.65 -10.40
CA SER A 171 -17.73 -29.93 -10.95
C SER A 171 -18.88 -29.77 -11.94
N ALA A 172 -19.09 -30.82 -12.74
CA ALA A 172 -20.21 -30.95 -13.66
C ALA A 172 -20.68 -32.40 -13.69
N SER A 173 -21.96 -32.60 -13.99
CA SER A 173 -22.54 -33.93 -14.14
C SER A 173 -23.44 -34.03 -15.37
N THR A 174 -23.58 -35.23 -15.89
CA THR A 174 -24.50 -35.56 -16.98
C THR A 174 -25.06 -36.95 -16.72
N GLY A 175 -26.34 -37.16 -17.01
CA GLY A 175 -27.02 -38.42 -16.71
C GLY A 175 -27.63 -39.06 -17.95
N GLY A 176 -27.57 -40.40 -18.01
CA GLY A 176 -28.36 -41.19 -18.97
C GLY A 176 -27.89 -41.14 -20.42
N THR A 177 -26.63 -40.81 -20.70
CA THR A 177 -26.08 -40.83 -22.07
C THR A 177 -26.08 -42.26 -22.61
N SER A 178 -26.74 -42.51 -23.74
CA SER A 178 -26.78 -43.85 -24.36
C SER A 178 -25.39 -44.31 -24.82
N LEU A 179 -25.11 -45.60 -24.62
CA LEU A 179 -23.85 -46.23 -25.01
C LEU A 179 -24.04 -47.16 -26.21
N SER A 180 -23.01 -47.23 -27.04
CA SER A 180 -22.80 -48.33 -27.98
C SER A 180 -21.65 -49.21 -27.47
N THR A 181 -21.78 -50.52 -27.64
CA THR A 181 -20.83 -51.48 -27.07
C THR A 181 -19.41 -51.25 -27.57
N GLY A 182 -18.46 -51.13 -26.65
CA GLY A 182 -17.04 -50.88 -26.94
C GLY A 182 -16.72 -49.48 -27.49
N VAL A 183 -17.71 -48.57 -27.59
CA VAL A 183 -17.53 -47.23 -28.15
C VAL A 183 -17.33 -46.20 -27.05
N ALA A 184 -16.24 -45.44 -27.15
CA ALA A 184 -15.96 -44.32 -26.26
C ALA A 184 -17.05 -43.23 -26.39
N THR A 185 -17.63 -42.83 -25.26
CA THR A 185 -18.77 -41.90 -25.20
C THR A 185 -18.52 -40.83 -24.13
N ASN A 186 -18.95 -39.60 -24.37
CA ASN A 186 -18.87 -38.53 -23.38
C ASN A 186 -19.96 -38.73 -22.31
N CYS A 187 -19.56 -39.17 -21.13
CA CYS A 187 -20.46 -39.41 -20.01
C CYS A 187 -20.66 -38.15 -19.14
N ALA A 188 -19.74 -37.19 -19.20
CA ALA A 188 -19.93 -35.81 -18.76
C ALA A 188 -18.91 -34.90 -19.49
N SER A 189 -19.15 -33.59 -19.49
CA SER A 189 -18.20 -32.61 -20.02
C SER A 189 -18.27 -31.30 -19.25
N ALA A 190 -17.16 -30.58 -19.19
CA ALA A 190 -17.09 -29.23 -18.64
C ALA A 190 -16.23 -28.34 -19.53
N SER A 191 -16.60 -27.07 -19.66
CA SER A 191 -15.78 -26.07 -20.35
C SER A 191 -14.87 -25.40 -19.34
N LEU A 192 -13.57 -25.61 -19.45
CA LEU A 192 -12.56 -25.06 -18.54
C LEU A 192 -11.85 -23.91 -19.26
N ALA A 193 -11.62 -22.81 -18.55
CA ALA A 193 -10.81 -21.69 -19.05
C ALA A 193 -9.34 -22.09 -19.27
N ALA A 194 -8.52 -21.18 -19.81
CA ALA A 194 -7.08 -21.39 -19.90
C ALA A 194 -6.45 -21.55 -18.50
N GLY A 195 -5.54 -22.51 -18.35
CA GLY A 195 -4.91 -22.81 -17.07
C GLY A 195 -4.31 -24.22 -17.00
N ASP A 196 -3.85 -24.60 -15.81
CA ASP A 196 -3.49 -25.98 -15.51
C ASP A 196 -4.39 -26.53 -14.42
N TYR A 197 -4.93 -27.70 -14.67
CA TYR A 197 -5.95 -28.32 -13.84
C TYR A 197 -5.58 -29.75 -13.52
N ASP A 198 -5.85 -30.15 -12.28
CA ASP A 198 -5.97 -31.54 -11.90
C ASP A 198 -7.44 -31.95 -12.05
N VAL A 199 -7.72 -32.82 -13.02
CA VAL A 199 -9.08 -33.23 -13.39
C VAL A 199 -9.28 -34.71 -13.06
N ARG A 200 -10.44 -35.06 -12.52
CA ARG A 200 -10.84 -36.46 -12.31
C ARG A 200 -12.34 -36.62 -12.43
N GLY A 201 -12.82 -37.85 -12.52
CA GLY A 201 -14.25 -38.10 -12.55
C GLY A 201 -14.61 -39.55 -12.28
N THR A 202 -15.91 -39.79 -12.14
CA THR A 202 -16.49 -41.12 -11.99
C THR A 202 -17.60 -41.31 -13.00
N VAL A 203 -17.57 -42.43 -13.71
CA VAL A 203 -18.64 -42.87 -14.61
C VAL A 203 -19.43 -43.98 -13.94
N GLN A 204 -20.75 -43.80 -13.86
CA GLN A 204 -21.70 -44.85 -13.55
C GLN A 204 -22.23 -45.42 -14.87
N PHE A 205 -21.99 -46.71 -15.11
CA PHE A 205 -22.58 -47.47 -16.20
C PHE A 205 -23.84 -48.17 -15.73
N VAL A 206 -24.92 -48.04 -16.50
CA VAL A 206 -26.23 -48.59 -16.19
C VAL A 206 -26.69 -49.50 -17.35
N PRO A 207 -26.31 -50.79 -17.31
CA PRO A 207 -26.84 -51.80 -18.23
C PRO A 207 -28.33 -52.07 -17.96
N ALA A 208 -29.12 -52.35 -19.00
CA ALA A 208 -30.49 -52.84 -18.84
C ALA A 208 -30.50 -54.27 -18.26
N GLY A 209 -31.63 -54.72 -17.71
CA GLY A 209 -31.71 -55.94 -16.88
C GLY A 209 -31.13 -57.23 -17.51
N THR A 210 -31.13 -57.37 -18.84
CA THR A 210 -30.58 -58.53 -19.56
C THR A 210 -29.23 -58.27 -20.22
N THR A 211 -28.66 -57.08 -20.04
CA THR A 211 -27.40 -56.65 -20.66
C THR A 211 -26.23 -57.26 -19.90
N THR A 212 -25.40 -58.02 -20.60
CA THR A 212 -24.17 -58.62 -20.07
C THR A 212 -23.01 -57.63 -20.22
N VAL A 213 -22.09 -57.57 -19.26
CA VAL A 213 -20.95 -56.63 -19.31
C VAL A 213 -19.64 -57.41 -19.33
N SER A 214 -18.75 -57.07 -20.26
CA SER A 214 -17.43 -57.69 -20.47
C SER A 214 -16.24 -56.74 -20.28
N SER A 215 -16.49 -55.42 -20.29
CA SER A 215 -15.50 -54.42 -19.91
C SER A 215 -16.15 -53.10 -19.53
N ALA A 216 -15.49 -52.32 -18.67
CA ALA A 216 -15.88 -50.96 -18.33
C ALA A 216 -14.61 -50.13 -18.12
N PHE A 217 -14.51 -48.95 -18.73
CA PHE A 217 -13.42 -48.02 -18.45
C PHE A 217 -13.88 -46.58 -18.44
N ALA A 218 -13.17 -45.72 -17.70
CA ALA A 218 -13.35 -44.28 -17.70
C ALA A 218 -11.99 -43.58 -17.86
N SER A 219 -11.98 -42.42 -18.50
CA SER A 219 -10.79 -41.57 -18.66
C SER A 219 -11.17 -40.11 -18.83
N ILE A 220 -10.23 -39.20 -18.57
CA ILE A 220 -10.35 -37.77 -18.89
C ILE A 220 -9.71 -37.52 -20.25
N SER A 221 -10.38 -36.77 -21.11
CA SER A 221 -9.89 -36.44 -22.45
C SER A 221 -10.21 -34.99 -22.81
N THR A 222 -9.34 -34.34 -23.57
CA THR A 222 -9.65 -33.06 -24.24
C THR A 222 -10.26 -33.25 -25.63
N THR A 223 -10.40 -34.51 -26.08
CA THR A 223 -10.97 -34.87 -27.37
C THR A 223 -12.30 -35.59 -27.16
N SER A 224 -13.35 -35.09 -27.80
CA SER A 224 -14.70 -35.64 -27.70
C SER A 224 -14.74 -37.11 -28.11
N ALA A 225 -15.50 -37.93 -27.37
CA ALA A 225 -15.75 -39.35 -27.63
C ALA A 225 -14.49 -40.18 -27.88
N THR A 226 -13.36 -39.78 -27.29
CA THR A 226 -12.05 -40.41 -27.47
C THR A 226 -11.41 -40.63 -26.10
N ALA A 227 -11.01 -41.86 -25.79
CA ALA A 227 -10.37 -42.16 -24.51
C ALA A 227 -9.03 -41.41 -24.36
N GLY A 228 -8.78 -40.82 -23.19
CA GLY A 228 -7.55 -40.08 -22.92
C GLY A 228 -6.32 -40.93 -22.60
N GLY A 229 -6.49 -42.26 -22.60
CA GLY A 229 -5.42 -43.20 -22.27
C GLY A 229 -4.92 -43.06 -20.83
N LEU A 230 -3.75 -43.65 -20.55
CA LEU A 230 -3.11 -43.60 -19.24
C LEU A 230 -2.78 -42.16 -18.79
N ALA A 231 -2.47 -41.27 -19.74
CA ALA A 231 -2.22 -39.84 -19.47
C ALA A 231 -3.50 -39.11 -19.02
N GLY A 232 -4.65 -39.51 -19.57
CA GLY A 232 -5.99 -39.11 -19.14
C GLY A 232 -6.47 -39.81 -17.86
N GLY A 233 -5.58 -40.47 -17.12
CA GLY A 233 -5.92 -41.16 -15.88
C GLY A 233 -6.86 -42.35 -16.09
N GLN A 234 -6.81 -43.01 -17.26
CA GLN A 234 -7.70 -44.11 -17.57
C GLN A 234 -7.63 -45.23 -16.52
N THR A 235 -8.79 -45.68 -16.11
CA THR A 235 -8.99 -46.84 -15.25
C THR A 235 -10.08 -47.71 -15.87
N GLY A 236 -10.01 -49.01 -15.61
CA GLY A 236 -11.02 -49.92 -16.14
C GLY A 236 -10.84 -51.35 -15.68
N ILE A 237 -11.85 -52.16 -16.00
CA ILE A 237 -11.93 -53.57 -15.68
C ILE A 237 -12.28 -54.29 -16.98
N GLN A 238 -11.61 -55.42 -17.22
CA GLN A 238 -11.94 -56.35 -18.30
C GLN A 238 -12.25 -57.70 -17.67
N ALA A 239 -13.54 -57.96 -17.46
CA ALA A 239 -14.06 -59.15 -16.81
C ALA A 239 -15.54 -59.31 -17.13
N THR A 240 -16.05 -60.54 -17.00
CA THR A 240 -17.50 -60.79 -17.01
C THR A 240 -18.09 -60.31 -15.70
N LEU A 241 -18.96 -59.30 -15.75
CA LEU A 241 -19.64 -58.71 -14.59
C LEU A 241 -21.10 -59.17 -14.53
N ALA A 242 -21.74 -58.99 -13.38
CA ALA A 242 -23.11 -59.42 -13.15
C ALA A 242 -24.09 -58.72 -14.14
N THR A 243 -24.93 -59.53 -14.80
CA THR A 243 -25.92 -59.06 -15.79
C THR A 243 -26.88 -58.03 -15.19
N GLY A 244 -27.09 -56.93 -15.91
CA GLY A 244 -28.00 -55.85 -15.50
C GLY A 244 -27.58 -55.07 -14.26
N GLN A 245 -26.37 -55.28 -13.73
CA GLN A 245 -25.87 -54.58 -12.55
C GLN A 245 -24.98 -53.39 -12.91
N GLN A 246 -25.19 -52.28 -12.19
CA GLN A 246 -24.45 -51.04 -12.40
C GLN A 246 -22.98 -51.17 -12.07
N GLN A 247 -22.13 -50.42 -12.80
CA GLN A 247 -20.69 -50.36 -12.57
C GLN A 247 -20.25 -48.92 -12.34
N TYR A 248 -19.36 -48.68 -11.38
CA TYR A 248 -18.79 -47.37 -11.11
C TYR A 248 -17.30 -47.41 -11.37
N VAL A 249 -16.80 -46.55 -12.26
CA VAL A 249 -15.38 -46.49 -12.62
C VAL A 249 -14.89 -45.05 -12.43
N SER A 250 -13.98 -44.86 -11.48
CA SER A 250 -13.35 -43.57 -11.20
C SER A 250 -11.99 -43.46 -11.89
N THR A 251 -11.72 -42.35 -12.55
CA THR A 251 -10.42 -42.07 -13.17
C THR A 251 -9.36 -41.75 -12.11
N ARG A 252 -8.08 -41.94 -12.46
CA ARG A 252 -7.00 -41.24 -11.76
C ARG A 252 -7.08 -39.74 -12.08
N VAL A 253 -6.44 -38.92 -11.25
CA VAL A 253 -6.17 -37.51 -11.57
C VAL A 253 -5.35 -37.41 -12.85
N ALA A 254 -5.88 -36.68 -13.83
CA ALA A 254 -5.21 -36.29 -15.07
C ALA A 254 -4.85 -34.80 -15.01
N ARG A 255 -3.59 -34.47 -15.28
CA ARG A 255 -3.15 -33.08 -15.37
C ARG A 255 -3.44 -32.54 -16.76
N ILE A 256 -4.30 -31.53 -16.86
CA ILE A 256 -4.76 -30.93 -18.12
C ILE A 256 -4.27 -29.48 -18.20
N LYS A 257 -3.47 -29.19 -19.23
CA LYS A 257 -2.92 -27.85 -19.52
C LYS A 257 -3.65 -27.26 -20.74
N LEU A 258 -4.31 -26.13 -20.55
CA LEU A 258 -5.16 -25.49 -21.57
C LEU A 258 -4.63 -24.09 -21.88
N ALA A 259 -4.40 -23.80 -23.16
CA ALA A 259 -3.99 -22.48 -23.64
C ALA A 259 -5.18 -21.53 -23.88
N SER A 260 -6.38 -22.10 -24.05
CA SER A 260 -7.65 -21.39 -24.27
C SER A 260 -8.78 -22.17 -23.60
N THR A 261 -9.96 -21.56 -23.51
CA THR A 261 -11.16 -22.26 -23.05
C THR A 261 -11.37 -23.52 -23.88
N THR A 262 -11.38 -24.69 -23.23
CA THR A 262 -11.42 -26.00 -23.88
C THR A 262 -12.41 -26.89 -23.13
N THR A 263 -13.22 -27.64 -23.88
CA THR A 263 -14.09 -28.64 -23.27
C THR A 263 -13.28 -29.87 -22.89
N VAL A 264 -13.35 -30.24 -21.62
CA VAL A 264 -12.78 -31.48 -21.09
C VAL A 264 -13.92 -32.48 -20.89
N TYR A 265 -13.68 -33.71 -21.31
CA TYR A 265 -14.65 -34.80 -21.35
C TYR A 265 -14.26 -35.88 -20.35
N LEU A 266 -15.25 -36.32 -19.57
CA LEU A 266 -15.20 -37.61 -18.90
C LEU A 266 -15.73 -38.65 -19.87
N VAL A 267 -14.83 -39.45 -20.41
CA VAL A 267 -15.12 -40.45 -21.44
C VAL A 267 -15.23 -41.81 -20.80
N GLY A 268 -16.36 -42.48 -21.01
CA GLY A 268 -16.58 -43.86 -20.63
C GLY A 268 -16.81 -44.75 -21.84
N ALA A 269 -16.43 -46.03 -21.73
CA ALA A 269 -16.96 -47.06 -22.62
C ALA A 269 -17.27 -48.33 -21.84
N LEU A 270 -18.30 -49.03 -22.32
CA LEU A 270 -18.77 -50.28 -21.76
C LEU A 270 -18.75 -51.33 -22.87
N GLY A 271 -18.01 -52.42 -22.70
CA GLY A 271 -18.20 -53.63 -23.48
C GLY A 271 -19.40 -54.35 -22.93
N PHE A 272 -20.47 -54.46 -23.72
CA PHE A 272 -21.68 -55.18 -23.33
C PHE A 272 -22.28 -55.97 -24.50
N GLY A 273 -22.97 -57.05 -24.16
CA GLY A 273 -23.82 -57.81 -25.07
C GLY A 273 -25.27 -57.71 -24.64
N THR A 274 -26.19 -57.92 -25.59
CA THR A 274 -27.65 -57.84 -25.44
C THR A 274 -28.20 -56.47 -24.98
N SER A 275 -29.38 -56.06 -25.49
CA SER A 275 -30.12 -54.86 -25.04
C SER A 275 -29.31 -53.54 -25.05
N THR A 276 -29.50 -52.67 -24.05
CA THR A 276 -29.02 -51.28 -24.01
C THR A 276 -28.27 -50.96 -22.73
N ALA A 277 -27.36 -49.98 -22.77
CA ALA A 277 -26.75 -49.40 -21.58
C ALA A 277 -26.66 -47.86 -21.70
N THR A 278 -26.65 -47.18 -20.55
CA THR A 278 -26.39 -45.73 -20.46
C THR A 278 -25.23 -45.44 -19.52
N CYS A 279 -24.62 -44.27 -19.62
CA CYS A 279 -23.71 -43.76 -18.60
C CYS A 279 -24.16 -42.43 -18.00
N SER A 280 -23.84 -42.24 -16.72
CA SER A 280 -23.93 -40.97 -16.01
C SER A 280 -22.53 -40.61 -15.50
N GLY A 281 -22.07 -39.39 -15.72
CA GLY A 281 -20.74 -38.94 -15.33
C GLY A 281 -20.78 -37.83 -14.30
N TYR A 282 -19.80 -37.84 -13.39
CA TYR A 282 -19.44 -36.71 -12.53
C TYR A 282 -17.97 -36.36 -12.79
N ILE A 283 -17.69 -35.17 -13.31
CA ILE A 283 -16.35 -34.64 -13.54
C ILE A 283 -16.08 -33.50 -12.58
N GLU A 284 -14.91 -33.47 -11.97
CA GLU A 284 -14.48 -32.42 -11.04
C GLU A 284 -13.04 -32.02 -11.34
N TRP A 285 -12.70 -30.77 -11.05
CA TRP A 285 -11.37 -30.24 -11.31
C TRP A 285 -10.92 -29.25 -10.25
N ARG A 286 -9.60 -29.15 -10.09
CA ARG A 286 -8.96 -28.07 -9.33
C ARG A 286 -7.91 -27.34 -10.16
N ARG A 287 -7.88 -26.01 -10.09
CA ARG A 287 -6.83 -25.21 -10.73
C ARG A 287 -5.54 -25.30 -9.90
N VAL A 288 -4.44 -25.71 -10.53
CA VAL A 288 -3.13 -25.88 -9.86
C VAL A 288 -2.13 -24.76 -10.21
N ARG A 289 -2.34 -24.04 -11.31
CA ARG A 289 -1.66 -22.79 -11.68
C ARG A 289 -2.47 -22.00 -12.71
#